data_AF-A0A950E7A7-F1
#
_entry.id   AF-A0A950E7A7-F1
#
_cell.length_a   1.000
_cell.length_b   1.000
_cell.length_c   1.000
_cell.angle_alpha   90.00
_cell.angle_beta   90.00
_cell.angle_gamma   90.00
#
_symmetry.space_group_name_H-M   'P 1'
#
loop_
_entity.id
_entity.type
_entity.pdbx_description
1 polymer ?
#
loop_
_entity_poly.entity_id
_entity_poly.type
_entity_poly.pdbx_seq_one_letter_code
_entity_poly.pdbx_strand_id
1 'polypeptide(L)'
;MLIELFLITGLSGCAIPQRQSASDAYDHAFISYWAPKDSKRLRLAVKDLIDIKGVVTTAGSEYVAETSPPATSDAACLTISRARNVQIVGKTN
;
A
#
# COMPACT_ATOMS: atom_id res chain seq x y z
N MET A 1 -26.21 32.78 28.85
CA MET A 1 -25.05 33.06 27.95
C MET A 1 -23.81 32.21 28.22
N LEU A 2 -23.84 31.19 29.10
CA LEU A 2 -22.68 30.32 29.35
C LEU A 2 -22.97 28.82 29.24
N ILE A 3 -24.10 28.45 28.62
CA ILE A 3 -24.55 27.04 28.47
C ILE A 3 -24.53 26.62 26.98
N GLU A 4 -24.56 27.57 26.04
CA GLU A 4 -24.62 27.31 24.60
C GLU A 4 -23.25 26.96 23.96
N LEU A 5 -22.12 27.18 24.67
CA LEU A 5 -20.78 27.03 24.06
C LEU A 5 -20.25 25.58 24.10
N PHE A 6 -20.90 24.67 24.84
CA PHE A 6 -20.39 23.30 25.04
C PHE A 6 -20.89 22.27 24.01
N LEU A 7 -21.79 22.66 23.10
CA LEU A 7 -22.39 21.74 22.12
C LEU A 7 -21.62 21.63 20.79
N ILE A 8 -20.58 22.42 20.58
CA ILE A 8 -19.91 22.52 19.25
C ILE A 8 -18.72 21.55 19.12
N THR A 9 -18.28 20.89 20.19
CA THR A 9 -17.11 19.98 20.15
C THR A 9 -17.45 18.52 19.80
N GLY A 10 -18.73 18.17 19.62
CA GLY A 10 -19.20 16.80 19.39
C GLY A 10 -19.26 16.35 17.92
N LEU A 11 -18.95 17.24 16.97
CA LEU A 11 -19.05 16.99 15.52
C LEU A 11 -17.71 17.17 14.80
N SER A 12 -16.58 17.02 15.50
CA SER A 12 -15.30 16.76 14.83
C SER A 12 -15.39 15.37 14.22
N GLY A 13 -15.93 15.33 13.01
CA GLY A 13 -16.13 14.10 12.24
C GLY A 13 -14.87 13.26 12.22
N CYS A 14 -15.08 11.95 12.11
CA CYS A 14 -14.07 10.93 11.85
C CYS A 14 -13.41 11.15 10.48
N ALA A 15 -12.80 12.31 10.25
CA ALA A 15 -11.82 12.49 9.21
C ALA A 15 -10.54 11.86 9.75
N ILE A 16 -10.48 10.53 9.68
CA ILE A 16 -9.22 9.79 9.78
C ILE A 16 -8.28 10.49 8.79
N PRO A 17 -7.13 11.03 9.24
CA PRO A 17 -6.17 11.61 8.33
C PRO A 17 -5.73 10.50 7.37
N GLN A 18 -6.25 10.53 6.16
CA GLN A 18 -5.87 9.58 5.12
C GLN A 18 -4.40 9.86 4.86
N ARG A 19 -3.53 8.96 5.32
CA ARG A 19 -2.09 9.07 5.11
C ARG A 19 -1.90 9.15 3.60
N GLN A 20 -1.46 10.31 3.11
CA GLN A 20 -1.26 10.52 1.68
C GLN A 20 -0.29 9.46 1.19
N SER A 21 -0.83 8.48 0.46
CA SER A 21 -0.01 7.47 -0.18
C SER A 21 0.87 8.20 -1.18
N ALA A 22 2.19 8.02 -1.06
CA ALA A 22 3.18 8.58 -1.97
C ALA A 22 3.12 7.92 -3.37
N SER A 23 1.93 7.54 -3.85
CA SER A 23 1.74 6.94 -5.15
C SER A 23 1.46 8.04 -6.18
N ASP A 24 2.50 8.44 -6.91
CA ASP A 24 2.39 9.19 -8.17
C ASP A 24 1.62 8.41 -9.29
N ALA A 25 0.97 7.30 -8.95
CA ALA A 25 0.01 6.62 -9.81
C ALA A 25 -1.39 7.18 -9.49
N TYR A 26 -1.93 8.04 -10.38
CA TYR A 26 -3.28 8.62 -10.33
C TYR A 26 -4.44 7.59 -10.34
N ASP A 27 -4.12 6.29 -10.24
CA ASP A 27 -5.08 5.19 -10.36
C ASP A 27 -5.14 4.42 -9.03
N HIS A 28 -6.35 4.23 -8.51
CA HIS A 28 -6.66 3.50 -7.26
C HIS A 28 -6.34 2.00 -7.33
N ALA A 29 -5.64 1.56 -8.38
CA ALA A 29 -5.14 0.22 -8.53
C ALA A 29 -4.04 -0.15 -7.52
N PHE A 30 -3.29 0.81 -6.98
CA PHE A 30 -2.16 0.54 -6.09
C PHE A 30 -2.45 0.85 -4.62
N ILE A 31 -2.11 -0.11 -3.74
CA ILE A 31 -1.93 0.17 -2.30
C ILE A 31 -0.59 0.88 -2.10
N SER A 32 0.44 0.42 -2.80
CA SER A 32 1.77 1.05 -2.81
C SER A 32 2.43 0.93 -4.17
N TYR A 33 3.07 2.01 -4.62
CA TYR A 33 3.69 2.12 -5.93
C TYR A 33 5.09 2.69 -5.79
N TRP A 34 6.08 2.05 -6.39
CA TRP A 34 7.51 2.38 -6.26
C TRP A 34 8.29 2.17 -7.57
N ALA A 35 7.64 2.32 -8.72
CA ALA A 35 8.35 2.23 -9.99
C ALA A 35 9.48 3.27 -10.07
N PRO A 36 10.70 2.90 -10.45
CA PRO A 36 11.73 3.89 -10.75
C PRO A 36 11.39 4.61 -12.06
N LYS A 37 11.78 5.88 -12.13
CA LYS A 37 11.42 6.79 -13.23
C LYS A 37 11.99 6.33 -14.59
N ASP A 38 13.22 5.83 -14.62
CA ASP A 38 13.98 5.63 -15.87
C ASP A 38 14.37 4.17 -16.15
N SER A 39 13.44 3.23 -15.95
CA SER A 39 13.69 1.81 -16.24
C SER A 39 13.03 1.35 -17.54
N LYS A 40 13.80 0.64 -18.37
CA LYS A 40 13.31 -0.03 -19.60
C LYS A 40 12.89 -1.50 -19.37
N ARG A 41 12.94 -1.98 -18.13
CA ARG A 41 12.60 -3.36 -17.79
C ARG A 41 11.10 -3.57 -17.87
N LEU A 42 10.67 -4.80 -18.19
CA LEU A 42 9.26 -5.18 -18.05
C LEU A 42 8.81 -4.95 -16.61
N ARG A 43 7.69 -4.26 -16.43
CA ARG A 43 7.15 -3.88 -15.12
C ARG A 43 6.05 -4.84 -14.71
N LEU A 44 6.03 -5.21 -13.43
CA LEU A 44 5.04 -6.09 -12.84
C LEU A 44 4.50 -5.47 -11.55
N ALA A 45 3.20 -5.21 -11.52
CA ALA A 45 2.48 -4.96 -10.27
C ALA A 45 2.00 -6.30 -9.70
N VAL A 46 2.03 -6.45 -8.38
CA VAL A 46 1.72 -7.72 -7.71
C VAL A 46 0.53 -7.52 -6.78
N LYS A 47 -0.49 -8.39 -6.86
CA LYS A 47 -1.65 -8.35 -5.98
C LYS A 47 -1.22 -8.38 -4.52
N ASP A 48 -1.85 -7.57 -3.66
CA ASP A 48 -1.56 -7.54 -2.22
C ASP A 48 -2.08 -8.75 -1.42
N LEU A 49 -2.12 -9.90 -2.06
CA LEU A 49 -2.30 -11.22 -1.45
C LEU A 49 -1.10 -12.14 -1.73
N ILE A 50 -0.08 -11.62 -2.43
CA ILE A 50 1.09 -12.37 -2.89
C ILE A 50 2.33 -11.79 -2.23
N ASP A 51 3.07 -12.62 -1.52
CA ASP A 51 4.29 -12.22 -0.82
C ASP A 51 5.39 -11.76 -1.77
N ILE A 52 5.99 -10.63 -1.40
CA ILE A 52 7.21 -10.09 -1.99
C ILE A 52 8.20 -9.94 -0.84
N LYS A 53 9.38 -10.54 -0.98
CA LYS A 53 10.41 -10.50 0.06
C LYS A 53 10.69 -9.07 0.50
N GLY A 54 10.65 -8.82 1.80
CA GLY A 54 10.92 -7.52 2.41
C GLY A 54 9.76 -6.51 2.31
N VAL A 55 8.60 -6.91 1.82
CA VAL A 55 7.39 -6.07 1.75
C VAL A 55 6.28 -6.73 2.57
N VAL A 56 5.49 -5.93 3.29
CA VAL A 56 4.29 -6.42 3.99
C VAL A 56 3.22 -6.79 2.95
N THR A 57 2.62 -7.97 3.09
CA THR A 57 1.41 -8.33 2.35
C THR A 57 0.22 -7.99 3.23
N THR A 58 -0.51 -6.93 2.88
CA THR A 58 -1.53 -6.36 3.78
C THR A 58 -2.91 -7.00 3.60
N ALA A 59 -3.13 -7.72 2.50
CA ALA A 59 -4.45 -8.21 2.10
C ALA A 59 -5.50 -7.09 2.04
N GLY A 60 -5.08 -5.87 1.70
CA GLY A 60 -5.93 -4.67 1.72
C GLY A 60 -6.41 -4.26 3.13
N SER A 61 -5.76 -4.73 4.20
CA SER A 61 -6.13 -4.47 5.59
C SER A 61 -5.12 -3.53 6.27
N GLU A 62 -5.62 -2.39 6.75
CA GLU A 62 -4.82 -1.43 7.52
C GLU A 62 -4.23 -2.05 8.79
N TYR A 63 -5.03 -2.84 9.52
CA TYR A 63 -4.56 -3.56 10.70
C TYR A 63 -3.36 -4.47 10.39
N VAL A 64 -3.41 -5.22 9.30
CA VAL A 64 -2.31 -6.10 8.87
C VAL A 64 -1.10 -5.26 8.45
N ALA A 65 -1.33 -4.15 7.74
CA ALA A 65 -0.26 -3.24 7.33
C ALA A 65 0.56 -2.68 8.51
N GLU A 66 -0.10 -2.43 9.65
CA GLU A 66 0.54 -1.88 10.85
C GLU A 66 1.17 -2.95 11.76
N THR A 67 0.60 -4.15 11.80
CA THR A 67 0.95 -5.16 12.81
C THR A 67 1.76 -6.33 12.28
N SER A 68 1.75 -6.57 10.97
CA SER A 68 2.42 -7.73 10.37
C SER A 68 3.84 -7.41 9.93
N PRO A 69 4.79 -8.32 10.16
CA PRO A 69 6.15 -8.14 9.65
C PRO A 69 6.20 -8.31 8.13
N PRO A 70 7.22 -7.75 7.45
CA PRO A 70 7.45 -7.99 6.03
C PRO A 70 7.69 -9.48 5.72
N ALA A 71 7.30 -9.93 4.53
CA ALA A 71 7.50 -11.32 4.11
C ALA A 71 9.00 -11.67 4.03
N THR A 72 9.38 -12.84 4.55
CA THR A 72 10.78 -13.31 4.54
C THR A 72 11.25 -13.81 3.17
N SER A 73 10.31 -14.16 2.29
CA SER A 73 10.56 -14.71 0.95
C SER A 73 9.50 -14.24 -0.04
N ASP A 74 9.84 -14.27 -1.33
CA ASP A 74 8.85 -14.10 -2.39
C ASP A 74 7.92 -15.33 -2.44
N ALA A 75 6.66 -15.13 -2.82
CA ALA A 75 5.78 -16.23 -3.17
C ALA A 75 6.32 -17.03 -4.36
N ALA A 76 6.07 -18.34 -4.39
CA ALA A 76 6.60 -19.25 -5.43
C ALA A 76 6.22 -18.82 -6.86
N CYS A 77 5.06 -18.20 -7.06
CA CYS A 77 4.61 -17.69 -8.36
C CYS A 77 5.49 -16.56 -8.92
N LEU A 78 6.29 -15.87 -8.09
CA LEU A 78 7.20 -14.81 -8.53
C LEU A 78 8.55 -15.34 -9.04
N THR A 79 8.81 -16.65 -8.92
CA THR A 79 10.11 -17.26 -9.29
C THR A 79 10.52 -16.92 -10.72
N ILE A 80 9.62 -17.09 -11.71
CA ILE A 80 9.93 -16.80 -13.12
C ILE A 80 10.16 -15.31 -13.34
N SER A 81 9.36 -14.46 -12.69
CA SER A 81 9.49 -13.00 -12.77
C SER A 81 10.87 -12.54 -12.28
N ARG A 82 11.35 -13.09 -11.16
CA ARG A 82 12.71 -12.83 -10.65
C ARG A 82 13.78 -13.35 -11.60
N ALA A 83 13.66 -14.59 -12.07
CA ALA A 83 14.62 -15.20 -13.00
C ALA A 83 14.75 -14.42 -14.32
N ARG A 84 13.66 -13.81 -14.80
CA ARG A 84 13.62 -13.00 -16.03
C ARG A 84 13.94 -11.52 -15.80
N ASN A 85 14.42 -11.14 -14.61
CA ASN A 85 14.74 -9.77 -14.26
C ASN A 85 13.56 -8.79 -14.50
N VAL A 86 12.32 -9.25 -14.29
CA VAL A 86 11.13 -8.39 -14.31
C VAL A 86 11.16 -7.44 -13.12
N GLN A 87 10.79 -6.18 -13.33
CA GLN A 87 10.81 -5.17 -12.29
C GLN A 87 9.46 -5.11 -11.57
N ILE A 88 9.47 -5.52 -10.31
CA ILE A 88 8.30 -5.36 -9.44
C ILE A 88 8.17 -3.88 -9.05
N VAL A 89 7.00 -3.29 -9.29
CA VAL A 89 6.77 -1.84 -9.16
C VAL A 89 5.73 -1.43 -8.12
N GLY A 90 5.06 -2.38 -7.48
CA GLY A 90 4.01 -2.04 -6.53
C GLY A 90 3.22 -3.23 -6.01
N LYS A 91 2.46 -2.99 -4.93
CA LYS A 91 1.37 -3.84 -4.46
C LYS A 91 0.04 -3.26 -4.97
N THR A 92 -0.76 -4.06 -5.66
CA THR A 92 -2.10 -3.64 -6.10
C THR A 92 -3.15 -3.92 -5.03
N ASN A 93 -4.24 -3.16 -5.05
CA ASN A 93 -5.48 -3.53 -4.36
C ASN A 93 -5.97 -4.90 -4.84
#